data_AF-A0A392NXV2-F1
#
_entry.id   AF-A0A392NXV2-F1
#
_cell.length_a   1.000
_cell.length_b   1.000
_cell.length_c   1.000
_cell.angle_alpha   90.00
_cell.angle_beta   90.00
_cell.angle_gamma   90.00
#
_symmetry.space_group_name_H-M   'P 1'
#
loop_
_entity.id
_entity.type
_entity.pdbx_description
1 polymer ?
#
loop_
_entity_poly.entity_id
_entity_poly.type
_entity_poly.pdbx_seq_one_letter_code
_entity_poly.pdbx_strand_id
1 'polypeptide(L)'
;MEIKETEMLSPAGGDSKTTFRTAHFLKPIANSIHEITYNHFNLNPSSPSSGFEPKEGSFKIRFNGWLYPYTTKWVRWVDQLKPKYEPVWKKAGIFEPIMSTKSHIMK
;
A
#
# COMPACT_ATOMS: atom_id res chain seq x y z
N MET A 1 5.84 -18.35 12.26
CA MET A 1 6.75 -18.17 11.12
C MET A 1 7.19 -19.56 10.67
N GLU A 2 7.14 -19.85 9.38
CA GLU A 2 7.69 -21.06 8.76
C GLU A 2 8.92 -20.66 7.95
N ILE A 3 9.98 -21.45 8.02
CA ILE A 3 11.25 -21.17 7.34
C ILE A 3 11.45 -22.27 6.31
N LYS A 4 11.63 -21.88 5.05
CA LYS A 4 11.86 -22.82 3.95
C LYS A 4 12.96 -22.31 3.04
N GLU A 5 13.86 -23.20 2.67
CA GLU A 5 14.89 -22.93 1.67
C GLU A 5 14.28 -23.12 0.27
N THR A 6 14.44 -22.11 -0.57
CA THR A 6 13.95 -22.12 -1.95
C THR A 6 15.09 -21.79 -2.88
N GLU A 7 15.22 -22.59 -3.93
CA GLU A 7 16.10 -22.33 -5.04
C GLU A 7 15.44 -21.29 -5.95
N MET A 8 16.09 -20.12 -6.09
CA MET A 8 15.56 -19.00 -6.85
C MET A 8 16.48 -18.66 -8.02
N LEU A 9 15.89 -18.33 -9.17
CA LEU A 9 16.59 -17.79 -10.33
C LEU A 9 16.54 -16.27 -10.30
N SER A 10 17.66 -15.62 -10.59
CA SER A 10 17.71 -14.16 -10.71
C SER A 10 17.06 -13.72 -12.03
N PRO A 11 16.05 -12.83 -12.03
CA PRO A 11 15.38 -12.38 -13.26
C PRO A 11 16.26 -11.51 -14.18
N ALA A 12 17.33 -10.92 -13.65
CA ALA A 12 18.21 -10.02 -14.39
C ALA A 12 19.27 -10.83 -15.15
N GLY A 13 19.19 -10.78 -16.49
CA GLY A 13 20.03 -11.54 -17.42
C GLY A 13 21.53 -11.38 -17.18
N GLY A 14 22.13 -12.40 -16.55
CA GLY A 14 23.57 -12.50 -16.38
C GLY A 14 24.02 -13.94 -16.15
N ASP A 15 23.43 -14.64 -15.18
CA ASP A 15 23.85 -15.99 -14.84
C ASP A 15 22.65 -16.90 -14.56
N SER A 16 22.58 -18.05 -15.23
CA SER A 16 21.62 -19.14 -14.98
C SER A 16 21.86 -19.86 -13.64
N LYS A 17 22.69 -19.29 -12.76
CA LYS A 17 23.04 -19.87 -11.47
C LYS A 17 21.88 -19.68 -10.52
N THR A 18 21.35 -20.81 -10.07
CA THR A 18 20.39 -20.85 -8.99
C THR A 18 21.05 -20.41 -7.69
N THR A 19 20.32 -19.64 -6.88
CA THR A 19 20.77 -19.21 -5.56
C THR A 19 19.79 -19.72 -4.52
N PHE A 20 20.29 -20.43 -3.50
CA PHE A 20 19.50 -20.79 -2.34
C PHE A 20 19.23 -19.55 -1.50
N ARG A 21 17.95 -19.28 -1.23
CA ARG A 21 17.53 -18.24 -0.30
C ARG A 21 16.59 -18.83 0.74
N THR A 22 16.82 -18.47 1.99
CA THR A 22 15.92 -18.77 3.09
C THR A 22 14.76 -17.78 3.05
N ALA A 23 13.56 -18.28 2.79
CA ALA A 23 12.34 -17.49 2.83
C ALA A 23 11.64 -17.65 4.19
N HIS A 24 11.21 -16.53 4.75
CA HIS A 24 10.45 -16.49 6.00
C HIS A 24 8.97 -16.27 5.67
N PHE A 25 8.17 -17.30 5.87
CA PHE A 25 6.73 -17.25 5.64
C PHE A 25 6.00 -16.86 6.92
N LEU A 26 5.09 -15.89 6.79
CA LEU A 26 4.13 -15.59 7.84
C LEU A 26 3.16 -16.78 7.97
N LYS A 27 2.78 -17.10 9.20
CA LYS A 27 1.72 -18.10 9.40
C LYS A 27 0.39 -17.44 9.03
N PRO A 28 -0.47 -18.12 8.27
CA PRO A 28 -1.80 -17.61 8.00
C PRO A 28 -2.52 -17.41 9.34
N ILE A 29 -3.19 -16.27 9.42
CA ILE A 29 -3.88 -15.83 10.64
C ILE A 29 -5.29 -16.44 10.72
N ALA A 30 -5.85 -16.82 9.57
CA ALA A 30 -7.13 -17.50 9.43
C ALA A 30 -7.06 -18.51 8.28
N ASN A 31 -7.90 -19.54 8.34
CA ASN A 31 -7.98 -20.58 7.31
C ASN A 31 -9.00 -20.23 6.20
N SER A 32 -9.85 -19.23 6.44
CA SER A 32 -10.83 -18.72 5.48
C SER A 32 -10.99 -17.21 5.61
N ILE A 33 -11.29 -16.53 4.50
CA ILE A 33 -11.57 -15.09 4.49
C ILE A 33 -12.78 -14.75 5.37
N HIS A 34 -13.74 -15.67 5.50
CA HIS A 34 -14.95 -15.48 6.29
C HIS A 34 -14.71 -15.53 7.81
N GLU A 35 -13.57 -16.06 8.24
CA GLU A 35 -13.16 -16.14 9.65
C GLU A 35 -12.52 -14.81 10.12
N ILE A 36 -12.08 -13.99 9.16
CA ILE A 36 -11.45 -12.71 9.43
C ILE A 36 -12.54 -11.66 9.71
N THR A 37 -12.77 -11.38 11.00
CA THR A 37 -13.59 -10.23 11.42
C THR A 37 -12.73 -8.97 11.47
N TYR A 38 -13.31 -7.79 11.24
CA TYR A 38 -12.60 -6.48 11.32
C TYR A 38 -11.83 -6.29 12.65
N ASN A 39 -12.28 -6.94 13.73
CA ASN A 39 -11.65 -6.91 15.05
C ASN A 39 -10.41 -7.83 15.18
N HIS A 40 -10.21 -8.75 14.23
CA HIS A 40 -9.12 -9.72 14.27
C HIS A 40 -7.78 -9.05 13.99
N PHE A 41 -7.78 -8.13 13.03
CA PHE A 41 -6.66 -7.24 12.87
C PHE A 41 -6.92 -6.03 13.77
N ASN A 42 -6.17 -5.89 14.86
CA ASN A 42 -6.07 -4.61 15.56
C ASN A 42 -5.37 -3.59 14.64
N LEU A 43 -6.00 -3.24 13.51
CA LEU A 43 -5.59 -2.20 12.56
C LEU A 43 -5.92 -0.83 13.16
N ASN A 44 -5.59 -0.63 14.43
CA ASN A 44 -5.50 0.72 14.93
C ASN A 44 -4.26 1.31 14.24
N PRO A 45 -4.39 2.26 13.30
CA PRO A 45 -3.24 2.86 12.62
C PRO A 45 -2.31 3.58 13.61
N SER A 46 -2.75 3.76 14.85
CA SER A 46 -2.04 4.40 15.95
C SER A 46 -1.44 3.42 16.97
N SER A 47 -1.69 2.11 16.87
CA SER A 47 -1.11 1.15 17.83
C SER A 47 0.34 0.85 17.45
N PRO A 48 1.31 1.12 18.34
CA PRO A 48 2.66 0.63 18.13
C PRO A 48 2.61 -0.90 18.11
N SER A 49 3.22 -1.51 17.10
CA SER A 49 3.45 -2.95 17.08
C SER A 49 4.11 -3.32 18.41
N SER A 50 3.52 -4.26 19.16
CA SER A 50 4.12 -4.76 20.39
C SER A 50 5.55 -5.21 20.08
N GLY A 51 6.55 -4.55 20.68
CA GLY A 51 7.98 -4.77 20.44
C GLY A 51 8.70 -3.75 19.56
N PHE A 52 8.00 -2.77 18.98
CA PHE A 52 8.63 -1.67 18.25
C PHE A 52 8.83 -0.47 19.18
N GLU A 53 9.95 -0.45 19.92
CA GLU A 53 10.45 0.80 20.48
C GLU A 53 11.06 1.62 19.33
N PRO A 54 10.52 2.79 18.98
CA PRO A 54 11.16 3.66 18.02
C PRO A 54 12.50 4.08 18.65
N LYS A 55 13.61 3.51 18.17
CA LYS A 55 14.91 4.11 18.45
C LYS A 55 14.83 5.57 18.02
N GLU A 56 15.43 6.45 18.81
CA GLU A 56 15.34 7.93 18.79
C GLU A 56 15.68 8.62 17.43
N GLY A 57 15.85 7.87 16.35
CA GLY A 57 15.81 8.38 14.99
C GLY A 57 14.42 8.20 14.40
N SER A 58 13.64 9.29 14.31
CA SER A 58 12.51 9.35 13.40
C SER A 58 12.97 8.92 12.00
N PHE A 59 12.51 7.75 11.53
CA PHE A 59 12.79 7.35 10.16
C PHE A 59 12.15 8.41 9.26
N LYS A 60 12.96 9.27 8.64
CA LYS A 60 12.50 10.25 7.66
C LYS A 60 12.19 9.51 6.36
N ILE A 61 11.06 8.79 6.36
CA ILE A 61 10.56 8.10 5.18
C ILE A 61 10.13 9.18 4.18
N ARG A 62 10.89 9.32 3.10
CA ARG A 62 10.48 10.15 1.96
C ARG A 62 9.63 9.29 1.04
N PHE A 63 8.32 9.46 1.12
CA PHE A 63 7.41 8.91 0.12
C PHE A 63 7.57 9.68 -1.20
N ASN A 64 8.52 9.25 -2.02
CA ASN A 64 8.79 9.84 -3.34
C ASN A 64 7.72 9.49 -4.39
N GLY A 65 6.73 8.66 -4.06
CA GLY A 65 5.69 8.21 -5.00
C GLY A 65 4.55 9.21 -5.21
N TRP A 66 4.32 10.13 -4.26
CA TRP A 66 3.27 11.15 -4.36
C TRP A 66 3.91 12.53 -4.51
N LEU A 67 4.66 12.70 -5.59
CA LEU A 67 5.34 13.96 -5.88
C LEU A 67 4.31 15.07 -6.15
N TYR A 68 4.35 16.09 -5.29
CA TYR A 68 3.65 17.39 -5.34
C TYR A 68 3.46 18.03 -6.74
N PRO A 69 4.33 17.88 -7.76
CA PRO A 69 4.01 18.35 -9.12
C PRO A 69 2.86 17.60 -9.81
N TYR A 70 2.62 16.32 -9.50
CA TYR A 70 1.56 15.55 -10.16
C TYR A 70 0.17 15.89 -9.64
N THR A 71 0.04 16.31 -8.38
CA THR A 71 -1.26 16.69 -7.81
C THR A 71 -1.84 17.92 -8.51
N THR A 72 -1.03 18.89 -8.92
CA THR A 72 -1.55 20.10 -9.62
C THR A 72 -2.16 19.79 -10.99
N LYS A 73 -1.47 18.98 -11.82
CA LYS A 73 -1.98 18.55 -13.14
C LYS A 73 -3.19 17.63 -12.99
N TRP A 74 -3.15 16.72 -12.01
CA TRP A 74 -4.26 15.83 -11.67
C TRP A 74 -5.49 16.60 -11.21
N VAL A 75 -5.35 17.51 -10.26
CA VAL A 75 -6.44 18.35 -9.76
C VAL A 75 -7.07 19.15 -10.90
N ARG A 76 -6.24 19.75 -11.78
CA ARG A 76 -6.75 20.46 -12.97
C ARG A 76 -7.53 19.53 -13.91
N TRP A 77 -7.06 18.31 -14.12
CA TRP A 77 -7.74 17.31 -14.96
C TRP A 77 -9.09 16.91 -14.36
N VAL A 78 -9.14 16.64 -13.04
CA VAL A 78 -10.39 16.32 -12.33
C VAL A 78 -11.38 17.49 -12.41
N ASP A 79 -10.92 18.73 -12.22
CA ASP A 79 -11.77 19.92 -12.28
C ASP A 79 -12.36 20.17 -13.67
N GLN A 80 -11.58 19.91 -14.73
CA GLN A 80 -12.06 20.02 -16.11
C GLN A 80 -13.10 18.96 -16.46
N LEU A 81 -12.99 17.74 -15.91
CA LEU A 81 -13.87 16.63 -16.24
C LEU A 81 -15.11 16.53 -15.35
N LYS A 82 -15.03 17.03 -14.12
CA LYS A 82 -16.14 16.97 -13.15
C LYS A 82 -17.48 17.42 -13.75
N PRO A 83 -17.60 18.57 -14.45
CA PRO A 83 -18.88 19.02 -15.00
C PRO A 83 -19.53 18.03 -15.96
N LYS A 84 -18.74 17.23 -16.66
CA LYS A 84 -19.21 16.28 -17.68
C LYS A 84 -19.40 14.86 -17.14
N TYR A 85 -18.54 14.43 -16.22
CA TYR A 85 -18.45 13.04 -15.79
C TYR A 85 -18.93 12.78 -14.36
N GLU A 86 -19.31 13.81 -13.59
CA GLU A 86 -19.84 13.63 -12.24
C GLU A 86 -21.00 12.61 -12.16
N PRO A 87 -22.03 12.64 -13.03
CA PRO A 87 -23.10 11.64 -13.00
C PRO A 87 -22.60 10.22 -13.26
N VAL A 88 -21.61 10.08 -14.15
CA VAL A 88 -21.01 8.78 -14.50
C VAL A 88 -20.18 8.23 -13.35
N TRP A 89 -19.37 9.08 -12.70
CA TRP A 89 -18.57 8.70 -11.54
C TRP A 89 -19.43 8.32 -10.34
N LYS A 90 -20.56 9.03 -10.13
CA LYS A 90 -21.54 8.68 -9.10
C LYS A 90 -22.19 7.32 -9.39
N LYS A 91 -22.62 7.08 -10.64
CA LYS A 91 -23.18 5.79 -11.06
C LYS A 91 -22.19 4.63 -10.90
N ALA A 92 -20.91 4.88 -11.14
CA ALA A 92 -19.85 3.90 -10.98
C ALA A 92 -19.33 3.75 -9.53
N GLY A 93 -19.81 4.56 -8.59
CA GLY A 93 -19.37 4.52 -7.18
C GLY A 93 -17.93 5.02 -6.95
N ILE A 94 -17.33 5.72 -7.92
CA ILE A 94 -15.93 6.20 -7.86
C ILE A 94 -15.82 7.71 -7.62
N PHE A 95 -16.93 8.41 -7.44
CA PHE A 95 -16.94 9.86 -7.23
C PHE A 95 -16.12 10.28 -5.99
N GLU A 96 -16.42 9.70 -4.82
CA GLU A 96 -15.71 10.02 -3.57
C GLU A 96 -14.23 9.62 -3.60
N PRO A 97 -13.84 8.43 -4.13
CA PRO A 97 -12.45 8.10 -4.38
C PRO A 97 -11.72 9.15 -5.25
N ILE A 98 -12.30 9.58 -6.37
CA ILE A 98 -11.67 10.60 -7.22
C ILE A 98 -11.56 11.93 -6.47
N MET A 99 -12.61 12.36 -5.77
CA MET A 99 -12.58 13.64 -5.05
C MET A 99 -11.57 13.63 -3.89
N SER A 100 -11.43 12.51 -3.19
CA SER A 100 -10.48 12.37 -2.08
C SER A 100 -9.02 12.51 -2.52
N THR A 101 -8.68 12.11 -3.76
CA THR A 101 -7.33 12.28 -4.32
C THR A 101 -6.94 13.75 -4.58
N LYS A 102 -7.91 14.68 -4.56
CA LYS A 102 -7.62 16.12 -4.61
C LYS A 102 -7.14 16.67 -3.27
N SER A 103 -7.40 15.96 -2.18
CA SER A 103 -7.08 16.39 -0.83
C SER A 103 -5.59 16.24 -0.58
N HIS A 104 -4.97 17.27 -0.03
CA HIS A 104 -3.59 17.17 0.44
C HIS A 104 -3.61 16.55 1.83
N ILE A 105 -2.81 15.51 2.06
CA ILE A 105 -2.48 15.09 3.43
C ILE A 105 -1.62 16.21 4.00
N MET A 106 -2.20 17.02 4.89
CA MET A 106 -1.41 17.97 5.69
C MET A 106 -0.52 17.14 6.63
N LYS A 107 0.78 17.45 6.61
CA LYS A 107 1.78 16.85 7.50
C LYS A 107 1.73 17.49 8.88
#